data_AF-A0A812M8R0-F1
#
_entry.id   AF-A0A812M8R0-F1
#
_cell.length_a   1.000
_cell.length_b   1.000
_cell.length_c   1.000
_cell.angle_alpha   90.00
_cell.angle_beta   90.00
_cell.angle_gamma   90.00
#
_symmetry.space_group_name_H-M   'P 1'
#
loop_
_entity.id
_entity.type
_entity.pdbx_description
1 polymer ?
#
loop_
_entity_poly.entity_id
_entity_poly.type
_entity_poly.pdbx_seq_one_letter_code
_entity_poly.pdbx_strand_id
1 'polypeptide(L)'
;MWCLSRKVFSLGCGRRVRRSKSANTYRVTLQKQALEDRFGIVITYTKRGEGLLIKDVGPESAVLQWSQEHPDRPIRIGCAILAINGEYQIEPMLEQLHMSCKLELVITCELTANQQQTLQRSLQKTVPSSVVESLPRVAADKFSDVCAICFEELDGTLPIQLPCGHAFHAPCVKTWLVTRSRRCPMCNQDVDLSRPGGDSHHSHQLPRVLHEATQ
;
A
#
# COMPACT_ATOMS: atom_id res chain seq x y z
N MET A 1 -49.30 -1.95 1.38
CA MET A 1 -49.96 -0.73 1.92
C MET A 1 -49.07 0.46 1.61
N TRP A 2 -49.61 1.40 0.84
CA TRP A 2 -48.99 2.67 0.49
C TRP A 2 -48.93 3.62 1.68
N CYS A 3 -47.89 4.44 1.80
CA CYS A 3 -48.07 5.87 2.06
C CYS A 3 -46.86 6.71 1.62
N LEU A 4 -47.16 7.71 0.80
CA LEU A 4 -46.27 8.74 0.28
C LEU A 4 -45.95 9.78 1.36
N SER A 5 -44.77 10.41 1.29
CA SER A 5 -44.68 11.85 1.53
C SER A 5 -43.51 12.48 0.77
N ARG A 6 -43.89 13.34 -0.17
CA ARG A 6 -43.06 14.28 -0.90
C ARG A 6 -42.50 15.32 0.08
N LYS A 7 -41.20 15.60 0.00
CA LYS A 7 -40.65 16.91 0.34
C LYS A 7 -40.00 17.49 -0.91
N VAL A 8 -40.66 18.51 -1.44
CA VAL A 8 -40.10 19.45 -2.41
C VAL A 8 -39.09 20.30 -1.64
N PHE A 9 -37.82 20.25 -2.02
CA PHE A 9 -36.85 21.27 -1.63
C PHE A 9 -36.45 22.06 -2.88
N SER A 10 -36.54 23.36 -2.70
CA SER A 10 -36.37 24.42 -3.67
C SER A 10 -34.93 24.55 -4.18
N LEU A 11 -34.87 25.13 -5.37
CA LEU A 11 -33.69 25.45 -6.17
C LEU A 11 -32.61 26.19 -5.34
N GLY A 12 -31.46 25.53 -5.18
CA GLY A 12 -30.20 26.12 -4.76
C GLY A 12 -29.24 26.23 -5.95
N CYS A 13 -28.76 27.43 -6.18
CA CYS A 13 -27.91 27.85 -7.28
C CYS A 13 -26.63 27.01 -7.43
N GLY A 14 -26.19 26.87 -8.68
CA GLY A 14 -25.22 25.88 -9.14
C GLY A 14 -23.84 25.90 -8.49
N ARG A 15 -23.30 24.70 -8.31
CA ARG A 15 -22.10 24.30 -9.07
C ARG A 15 -22.35 22.92 -9.68
N ARG A 16 -22.84 22.88 -10.93
CA ARG A 16 -22.53 21.72 -11.78
C ARG A 16 -21.01 21.69 -11.85
N VAL A 17 -20.40 20.71 -11.19
CA VAL A 17 -19.03 20.33 -11.50
C VAL A 17 -19.06 19.99 -12.98
N ARG A 18 -18.54 20.90 -13.81
CA ARG A 18 -18.32 20.65 -15.23
C ARG A 18 -17.36 19.47 -15.27
N ARG A 19 -17.90 18.26 -15.43
CA ARG A 19 -17.13 17.07 -15.79
C ARG A 19 -16.54 17.36 -17.17
N SER A 20 -15.33 17.88 -17.17
CA SER A 20 -14.40 17.65 -18.25
C SER A 20 -14.36 16.13 -18.44
N LYS A 21 -14.98 15.62 -19.51
CA LYS A 21 -14.67 14.28 -19.99
C LYS A 21 -13.21 14.36 -20.43
N SER A 22 -12.25 14.02 -19.58
CA SER A 22 -10.87 13.92 -20.03
C SER A 22 -10.86 12.84 -21.12
N ALA A 23 -10.42 13.22 -22.32
CA ALA A 23 -10.53 12.40 -23.52
C ALA A 23 -9.69 11.11 -23.46
N ASN A 24 -8.95 10.88 -22.37
CA ASN A 24 -7.97 9.80 -22.24
C ASN A 24 -8.22 8.91 -21.01
N THR A 25 -9.47 8.49 -20.82
CA THR A 25 -9.81 7.44 -19.85
C THR A 25 -10.07 6.12 -20.59
N TYR A 26 -9.65 5.01 -20.00
CA TYR A 26 -9.89 3.68 -20.54
C TYR A 26 -10.34 2.71 -19.45
N ARG A 27 -10.95 1.59 -19.87
CA ARG A 27 -11.43 0.55 -18.97
C ARG A 27 -10.46 -0.61 -18.89
N VAL A 28 -10.33 -1.18 -17.70
CA VAL A 28 -9.50 -2.35 -17.42
C VAL A 28 -10.29 -3.33 -16.58
N THR A 29 -10.18 -4.62 -16.89
CA THR A 29 -10.79 -5.68 -16.09
C THR A 29 -9.71 -6.53 -15.46
N LEU A 30 -9.61 -6.51 -14.13
CA LEU A 30 -8.70 -7.39 -13.39
C LEU A 30 -9.48 -8.51 -12.74
N GLN A 31 -8.87 -9.70 -12.69
CA GLN A 31 -9.46 -10.86 -12.04
C GLN A 31 -8.41 -11.60 -11.22
N LYS A 32 -8.83 -12.16 -10.09
CA LYS A 32 -8.05 -13.04 -9.21
C LYS A 32 -8.85 -14.32 -8.94
N GLN A 33 -8.16 -15.39 -8.53
CA GLN A 33 -8.77 -16.71 -8.37
C GLN A 33 -9.55 -16.82 -7.06
N ALA A 34 -8.97 -16.35 -5.96
CA ALA A 34 -9.57 -16.37 -4.63
C ALA A 34 -9.73 -14.98 -4.02
N LEU A 35 -10.56 -14.83 -2.99
CA LEU A 35 -10.84 -13.53 -2.38
C LEU A 35 -9.66 -13.03 -1.53
N GLU A 36 -8.90 -13.96 -0.95
CA GLU A 36 -7.67 -13.73 -0.20
C GLU A 36 -6.50 -13.25 -1.07
N ASP A 37 -6.53 -13.55 -2.38
CA ASP A 37 -5.49 -13.12 -3.31
C ASP A 37 -5.46 -11.59 -3.43
N ARG A 38 -4.31 -11.04 -3.78
CA ARG A 38 -4.16 -9.60 -4.00
C ARG A 38 -4.15 -9.31 -5.49
N PHE A 39 -4.82 -8.24 -5.92
CA PHE A 39 -4.67 -7.72 -7.29
C PHE A 39 -3.25 -7.20 -7.57
N GLY A 40 -2.44 -7.00 -6.53
CA GLY A 40 -1.06 -6.55 -6.62
C GLY A 40 -0.90 -5.08 -7.03
N ILE A 41 -1.90 -4.24 -6.73
CA ILE A 41 -1.83 -2.78 -6.89
C ILE A 41 -1.60 -2.15 -5.53
N VAL A 42 -0.60 -1.28 -5.42
CA VAL A 42 -0.44 -0.42 -4.25
C VAL A 42 -0.91 0.99 -4.62
N ILE A 43 -1.83 1.51 -3.82
CA ILE A 43 -2.49 2.78 -4.07
C ILE A 43 -2.18 3.82 -2.97
N THR A 44 -2.35 5.08 -3.32
CA THR A 44 -2.41 6.21 -2.39
C THR A 44 -3.51 7.17 -2.82
N TYR A 45 -4.11 7.88 -1.88
CA TYR A 45 -5.22 8.79 -2.16
C TYR A 45 -5.33 9.87 -1.09
N THR A 46 -6.12 10.90 -1.39
CA THR A 46 -6.57 11.87 -0.40
C THR A 46 -8.07 11.73 -0.22
N LYS A 47 -8.61 11.91 0.99
CA LYS A 47 -10.07 11.80 1.25
C LYS A 47 -10.92 12.74 0.39
N ARG A 48 -10.36 13.87 -0.02
CA ARG A 48 -11.00 14.85 -0.93
C ARG A 48 -10.44 14.78 -2.36
N GLY A 49 -9.72 13.71 -2.67
CA GLY A 49 -8.99 13.53 -3.91
C GLY A 49 -9.87 13.02 -5.03
N GLU A 50 -9.38 13.20 -6.24
CA GLU A 50 -10.00 12.70 -7.46
C GLU A 50 -9.47 11.28 -7.74
N GLY A 51 -10.03 10.28 -7.06
CA GLY A 51 -9.69 8.87 -7.30
C GLY A 51 -8.47 8.33 -6.55
N LEU A 52 -8.10 7.08 -6.87
CA LEU A 52 -7.01 6.32 -6.25
C LEU A 52 -5.78 6.33 -7.15
N LEU A 53 -4.62 6.73 -6.64
CA LEU A 53 -3.38 6.83 -7.41
C LEU A 53 -2.57 5.56 -7.28
N ILE A 54 -2.18 4.97 -8.41
CA ILE A 54 -1.30 3.81 -8.45
C ILE A 54 0.13 4.27 -8.19
N LYS A 55 0.68 3.84 -7.05
CA LYS A 55 2.05 4.16 -6.66
C LYS A 55 3.03 3.03 -6.84
N ASP A 56 2.55 1.80 -6.91
CA ASP A 56 3.39 0.63 -7.14
C ASP A 56 2.55 -0.54 -7.67
N VAL A 57 3.20 -1.45 -8.39
CA VAL A 57 2.60 -2.66 -8.95
C VAL A 57 3.49 -3.83 -8.57
N GLY A 58 2.91 -4.82 -7.89
CA GLY A 58 3.64 -6.00 -7.44
C GLY A 58 4.09 -6.90 -8.60
N PRO A 59 5.20 -7.64 -8.43
CA PRO A 59 5.77 -8.51 -9.46
C PRO A 59 4.92 -9.74 -9.80
N GLU A 60 3.98 -10.12 -8.93
CA GLU A 60 3.02 -11.21 -9.13
C GLU A 60 1.60 -10.65 -9.02
N SER A 61 1.23 -9.79 -9.96
CA SER A 61 -0.04 -9.05 -9.92
C SER A 61 -0.92 -9.38 -11.11
N ALA A 62 -2.24 -9.38 -10.90
CA ALA A 62 -3.23 -9.43 -11.98
C ALA A 62 -3.02 -8.31 -13.01
N VAL A 63 -2.39 -7.21 -12.58
CA VAL A 63 -1.98 -6.11 -13.45
C VAL A 63 -0.94 -6.52 -14.49
N LEU A 64 0.06 -7.31 -14.12
CA LEU A 64 1.09 -7.74 -15.07
C LEU A 64 0.53 -8.66 -16.13
N GLN A 65 -0.36 -9.59 -15.74
CA GLN A 65 -1.08 -10.43 -16.69
C GLN A 65 -1.90 -9.58 -17.66
N TRP A 66 -2.69 -8.63 -17.14
CA TRP A 66 -3.48 -7.71 -17.97
C TRP A 66 -2.60 -6.89 -18.92
N SER A 67 -1.45 -6.40 -18.44
CA SER A 67 -0.53 -5.59 -19.24
C SER A 67 0.09 -6.37 -20.41
N GLN A 68 0.24 -7.69 -20.29
CA GLN A 68 0.71 -8.55 -21.38
C GLN A 68 -0.35 -8.70 -22.48
N GLU A 69 -1.63 -8.82 -22.09
CA GLU A 69 -2.76 -8.96 -23.03
C GLU A 69 -3.15 -7.63 -23.69
N HIS A 70 -2.84 -6.50 -23.05
CA HIS A 70 -3.27 -5.16 -23.47
C HIS A 70 -2.13 -4.13 -23.44
N PRO A 71 -1.12 -4.23 -24.34
CA PRO A 71 0.03 -3.32 -24.37
C PRO A 71 -0.35 -1.85 -24.60
N ASP A 72 -1.45 -1.58 -25.31
CA ASP A 72 -1.93 -0.22 -25.60
C ASP A 72 -2.71 0.43 -24.42
N ARG A 73 -3.02 -0.34 -23.37
CA ARG A 73 -3.76 0.12 -22.18
C ARG A 73 -3.00 -0.19 -20.88
N PRO A 74 -1.81 0.40 -20.70
CA PRO A 74 -0.89 0.02 -19.62
C PRO A 74 -1.36 0.56 -18.28
N ILE A 75 -1.53 -0.34 -17.30
CA ILE A 75 -1.64 0.05 -15.90
C ILE A 75 -0.22 0.22 -15.35
N ARG A 76 0.15 1.44 -14.98
CA ARG A 76 1.49 1.76 -14.49
C ARG A 76 1.43 2.71 -13.30
N ILE A 77 2.57 2.83 -12.62
CA ILE A 77 2.79 3.87 -11.60
C ILE A 77 2.51 5.23 -12.23
N GLY A 78 1.75 6.07 -11.52
CA GLY A 78 1.32 7.36 -12.04
C GLY A 78 0.00 7.38 -12.79
N CYS A 79 -0.72 6.26 -12.88
CA CYS A 79 -2.12 6.29 -13.32
C CYS A 79 -3.07 6.45 -12.12
N ALA A 80 -4.24 7.04 -12.36
CA ALA A 80 -5.31 7.19 -11.40
C ALA A 80 -6.51 6.31 -11.78
N ILE A 81 -7.00 5.56 -10.80
CA ILE A 81 -8.26 4.83 -10.86
C ILE A 81 -9.36 5.82 -10.46
N LEU A 82 -10.23 6.14 -11.42
CA LEU A 82 -11.34 7.09 -11.26
C LEU A 82 -12.63 6.40 -10.81
N ALA A 83 -12.75 5.10 -11.08
CA ALA A 83 -13.89 4.30 -10.65
C ALA A 83 -13.52 2.81 -10.57
N ILE A 84 -14.24 2.07 -9.72
CA ILE A 84 -14.15 0.61 -9.58
C ILE A 84 -15.56 0.04 -9.54
N ASN A 85 -15.92 -0.87 -10.44
CA ASN A 85 -17.23 -1.54 -10.47
C ASN A 85 -18.43 -0.56 -10.48
N GLY A 86 -18.25 0.62 -11.06
CA GLY A 86 -19.28 1.67 -11.08
C GLY A 86 -19.26 2.62 -9.88
N GLU A 87 -18.43 2.36 -8.87
CA GLU A 87 -18.22 3.25 -7.73
C GLU A 87 -17.20 4.34 -8.04
N TYR A 88 -17.52 5.57 -7.64
CA TYR A 88 -16.68 6.77 -7.87
C TYR A 88 -16.25 7.46 -6.57
N GLN A 89 -16.71 6.95 -5.43
CA GLN A 89 -16.32 7.46 -4.12
C GLN A 89 -15.20 6.59 -3.56
N ILE A 90 -14.26 7.22 -2.87
CA ILE A 90 -13.03 6.59 -2.41
C ILE A 90 -13.34 5.39 -1.51
N GLU A 91 -14.16 5.55 -0.49
CA GLU A 91 -14.46 4.49 0.47
C GLU A 91 -15.12 3.27 -0.19
N PRO A 92 -16.21 3.40 -0.98
CA PRO A 92 -16.76 2.29 -1.76
C PRO A 92 -15.74 1.66 -2.73
N MET A 93 -14.91 2.46 -3.41
CA MET A 93 -13.86 1.91 -4.28
C MET A 93 -12.86 1.05 -3.48
N LEU A 94 -12.48 1.47 -2.26
CA LEU A 94 -11.60 0.69 -1.39
C LEU A 94 -12.26 -0.59 -0.91
N GLU A 95 -13.55 -0.58 -0.59
CA GLU A 95 -14.31 -1.78 -0.24
C GLU A 95 -14.30 -2.78 -1.40
N GLN A 96 -14.50 -2.32 -2.64
CA GLN A 96 -14.45 -3.18 -3.82
C GLN A 96 -13.11 -3.89 -4.01
N LEU A 97 -11.98 -3.21 -3.70
CA LEU A 97 -10.65 -3.83 -3.77
C LEU A 97 -10.49 -5.03 -2.83
N HIS A 98 -11.21 -5.04 -1.71
CA HIS A 98 -11.16 -6.11 -0.71
C HIS A 98 -12.23 -7.19 -0.94
N MET A 99 -13.41 -6.80 -1.44
CA MET A 99 -14.60 -7.65 -1.46
C MET A 99 -14.90 -8.31 -2.81
N SER A 100 -14.10 -8.05 -3.86
CA SER A 100 -14.35 -8.57 -5.20
C SER A 100 -13.19 -9.38 -5.74
N CYS A 101 -13.49 -10.47 -6.44
CA CYS A 101 -12.51 -11.22 -7.25
C CYS A 101 -12.38 -10.68 -8.68
N LYS A 102 -13.29 -9.79 -9.11
CA LYS A 102 -13.26 -9.11 -10.41
C LYS A 102 -13.42 -7.60 -10.22
N LEU A 103 -12.58 -6.81 -10.86
CA LEU A 103 -12.63 -5.34 -10.84
C LEU A 103 -12.73 -4.79 -12.24
N GLU A 104 -13.71 -3.92 -12.47
CA GLU A 104 -13.85 -3.10 -13.67
C GLU A 104 -13.42 -1.67 -13.34
N LEU A 105 -12.17 -1.36 -13.69
CA LEU A 105 -11.52 -0.09 -13.41
C LEU A 105 -11.76 0.91 -14.53
N VAL A 106 -11.93 2.18 -14.18
CA VAL A 106 -11.78 3.30 -15.11
C VAL A 106 -10.48 4.02 -14.75
N ILE A 107 -9.54 4.06 -15.69
CA ILE A 107 -8.17 4.55 -15.45
C ILE A 107 -7.88 5.75 -16.36
N THR A 108 -7.15 6.72 -15.83
CA THR A 108 -6.44 7.76 -16.58
C THR A 108 -4.97 7.73 -16.22
N CYS A 109 -4.08 8.04 -17.16
CA CYS A 109 -2.67 8.31 -16.85
C CYS A 109 -2.32 9.80 -17.00
N GLU A 110 -3.34 10.64 -17.22
CA GLU A 110 -3.24 12.09 -17.14
C GLU A 110 -3.64 12.52 -15.73
N LEU A 111 -2.64 12.77 -14.89
CA LEU A 111 -2.84 13.25 -13.52
C LEU A 111 -2.92 14.78 -13.46
N THR A 112 -3.79 15.30 -12.60
CA THR A 112 -3.78 16.71 -12.20
C THR A 112 -2.54 17.03 -11.37
N ALA A 113 -2.15 18.31 -11.29
CA ALA A 113 -0.99 18.74 -10.50
C ALA A 113 -1.09 18.31 -9.01
N ASN A 114 -2.30 18.33 -8.44
CA ASN A 114 -2.54 17.88 -7.07
C ASN A 114 -2.34 16.37 -6.90
N GLN A 115 -2.78 15.57 -7.89
CA GLN A 115 -2.56 14.13 -7.90
C GLN A 115 -1.07 13.80 -8.05
N GLN A 116 -0.37 14.48 -8.97
CA GLN A 116 1.08 14.33 -9.16
C GLN A 116 1.84 14.62 -7.85
N GLN A 117 1.53 15.74 -7.18
CA GLN A 117 2.16 16.10 -5.92
C GLN A 117 1.86 15.08 -4.81
N THR A 118 0.61 14.60 -4.73
CA THR A 118 0.22 13.56 -3.75
C THR A 118 1.00 12.27 -3.96
N LEU A 119 1.08 11.82 -5.20
CA LEU A 119 1.84 10.62 -5.57
C LEU A 119 3.32 10.79 -5.23
N GLN A 120 3.95 11.89 -5.64
CA GLN A 120 5.35 12.17 -5.38
C GLN A 120 5.68 12.14 -3.88
N ARG A 121 4.84 12.78 -3.05
CA ARG A 121 4.99 12.76 -1.59
C ARG A 121 4.84 11.35 -1.02
N SER A 122 3.94 10.54 -1.58
CA SER A 122 3.81 9.15 -1.14
C SER A 122 5.03 8.32 -1.52
N LEU A 123 5.53 8.45 -2.75
CA LEU A 123 6.70 7.71 -3.25
C LEU A 123 7.95 8.01 -2.41
N GLN A 124 8.16 9.26 -2.04
CA GLN A 124 9.28 9.66 -1.17
C GLN A 124 9.23 9.00 0.21
N LYS A 125 8.03 8.67 0.70
CA LYS A 125 7.84 8.09 2.03
C LYS A 125 7.88 6.57 2.06
N THR A 126 7.92 5.89 0.91
CA THR A 126 7.81 4.43 0.82
C THR A 126 8.94 3.83 0.02
N VAL A 127 9.13 2.51 0.15
CA VAL A 127 10.07 1.72 -0.64
C VAL A 127 9.29 0.94 -1.70
N PRO A 128 9.73 0.92 -2.98
CA PRO A 128 9.09 0.10 -4.01
C PRO A 128 9.10 -1.39 -3.67
N SER A 129 8.06 -2.12 -4.06
CA SER A 129 7.92 -3.56 -3.79
C SER A 129 9.08 -4.37 -4.36
N SER A 130 9.55 -4.04 -5.56
CA SER A 130 10.70 -4.69 -6.19
C SER A 130 11.96 -4.64 -5.33
N VAL A 131 12.16 -3.52 -4.64
CA VAL A 131 13.28 -3.28 -3.74
C VAL A 131 13.12 -4.03 -2.43
N VAL A 132 11.90 -4.13 -1.91
CA VAL A 132 11.62 -4.94 -0.72
C VAL A 132 11.85 -6.42 -1.00
N GLU A 133 11.47 -6.92 -2.18
CA GLU A 133 11.67 -8.33 -2.55
C GLU A 133 13.14 -8.72 -2.68
N SER A 134 14.03 -7.76 -2.94
CA SER A 134 15.48 -8.01 -3.00
C SER A 134 16.18 -7.97 -1.64
N LEU A 135 15.44 -7.70 -0.54
CA LEU A 135 16.03 -7.65 0.79
C LEU A 135 16.43 -9.06 1.28
N PRO A 136 17.48 -9.17 2.12
CA PRO A 136 17.90 -10.44 2.67
C PRO A 136 16.78 -11.13 3.45
N ARG A 137 16.56 -12.40 3.11
CA ARG A 137 15.76 -13.33 3.92
C ARG A 137 16.70 -14.13 4.78
N VAL A 138 16.41 -14.17 6.07
CA VAL A 138 17.29 -14.77 7.09
C VAL A 138 16.55 -15.87 7.82
N ALA A 139 17.30 -16.85 8.35
CA ALA A 139 16.72 -17.84 9.23
C ALA A 139 16.30 -17.15 10.56
N ALA A 140 15.17 -17.59 11.12
CA ALA A 140 14.58 -17.01 12.33
C ALA A 140 15.50 -17.14 13.56
N ASP A 141 16.44 -18.08 13.56
CA ASP A 141 17.34 -18.46 14.66
C ASP A 141 18.30 -17.36 15.15
N LYS A 142 18.35 -16.19 14.49
CA LYS A 142 19.32 -15.11 14.75
C LYS A 142 18.69 -13.78 15.18
N PHE A 143 17.37 -13.72 15.42
CA PHE A 143 16.64 -12.46 15.65
C PHE A 143 15.73 -12.53 16.88
N SER A 144 15.08 -11.42 17.23
CA SER A 144 13.99 -11.48 18.19
C SER A 144 12.94 -12.47 17.72
N ASP A 145 12.53 -13.40 18.57
CA ASP A 145 11.61 -14.48 18.21
C ASP A 145 10.21 -13.99 17.77
N VAL A 146 9.92 -12.69 17.89
CA VAL A 146 8.61 -12.08 17.64
C VAL A 146 8.69 -10.94 16.62
N CYS A 147 7.73 -10.89 15.70
CA CYS A 147 7.54 -9.81 14.76
C CYS A 147 6.90 -8.59 15.44
N ALA A 148 7.60 -7.46 15.53
CA ALA A 148 7.07 -6.26 16.19
C ALA A 148 5.93 -5.53 15.44
N ILE A 149 5.46 -6.06 14.30
CA ILE A 149 4.33 -5.51 13.54
C ILE A 149 3.02 -6.24 13.89
N CYS A 150 3.02 -7.57 13.90
CA CYS A 150 1.84 -8.39 14.22
C CYS A 150 1.87 -8.99 15.62
N PHE A 151 3.02 -8.92 16.32
CA PHE A 151 3.27 -9.53 17.63
C PHE A 151 3.18 -11.06 17.65
N GLU A 152 3.38 -11.71 16.50
CA GLU A 152 3.43 -13.17 16.36
C GLU A 152 4.87 -13.67 16.17
N GLU A 153 5.12 -14.95 16.46
CA GLU A 153 6.44 -15.57 16.37
C GLU A 153 6.98 -15.59 14.93
N LEU A 154 8.30 -15.37 14.77
CA LEU A 154 9.00 -15.48 13.49
C LEU A 154 9.37 -16.93 13.12
N ASP A 155 9.18 -17.86 14.04
CA ASP A 155 9.59 -19.26 13.93
C ASP A 155 8.99 -19.96 12.71
N GLY A 156 9.80 -20.79 12.06
CA GLY A 156 9.40 -21.53 10.86
C GLY A 156 9.16 -20.65 9.63
N THR A 157 9.44 -19.35 9.67
CA THR A 157 9.32 -18.44 8.53
C THR A 157 10.67 -18.00 7.97
N LEU A 158 10.65 -17.35 6.79
CA LEU A 158 11.80 -16.65 6.19
C LEU A 158 11.62 -15.13 6.36
N PRO A 159 11.89 -14.57 7.56
CA PRO A 159 11.76 -13.15 7.81
C PRO A 159 12.70 -12.33 6.92
N ILE A 160 12.27 -11.10 6.62
CA ILE A 160 13.10 -10.12 5.93
C ILE A 160 13.86 -9.33 6.98
N GLN A 161 15.18 -9.28 6.82
CA GLN A 161 16.06 -8.42 7.62
C GLN A 161 16.27 -7.08 6.94
N LEU A 162 16.02 -5.99 7.67
CA LEU A 162 16.33 -4.64 7.21
C LEU A 162 17.83 -4.32 7.38
N PRO A 163 18.38 -3.32 6.66
CA PRO A 163 19.80 -2.94 6.78
C PRO A 163 20.25 -2.55 8.20
N CYS A 164 19.32 -2.13 9.06
CA CYS A 164 19.58 -1.82 10.46
C CYS A 164 19.65 -3.06 11.38
N GLY A 165 19.43 -4.26 10.84
CA GLY A 165 19.53 -5.54 11.54
C GLY A 165 18.20 -6.11 12.05
N HIS A 166 17.12 -5.34 12.11
CA HIS A 166 15.82 -5.81 12.59
C HIS A 166 15.10 -6.70 11.56
N ALA A 167 14.45 -7.77 12.04
CA ALA A 167 13.74 -8.74 11.21
C ALA A 167 12.23 -8.75 11.47
N PHE A 168 11.46 -9.07 10.43
CA PHE A 168 9.99 -9.09 10.45
C PHE A 168 9.48 -10.15 9.47
N HIS A 169 8.24 -10.64 9.64
CA HIS A 169 7.61 -11.43 8.59
C HIS A 169 7.60 -10.67 7.27
N ALA A 170 7.95 -11.36 6.18
CA ALA A 170 7.94 -10.79 4.84
C ALA A 170 6.64 -10.02 4.49
N PRO A 171 5.43 -10.56 4.70
CA PRO A 171 4.19 -9.82 4.41
C PRO A 171 4.01 -8.57 5.29
N CYS A 172 4.43 -8.60 6.55
CA CYS A 172 4.29 -7.49 7.49
C CYS A 172 5.17 -6.32 7.09
N VAL A 173 6.47 -6.55 6.91
CA VAL A 173 7.40 -5.48 6.56
C VAL A 173 7.24 -5.00 5.13
N LYS A 174 6.85 -5.89 4.20
CA LYS A 174 6.46 -5.46 2.85
C LYS A 174 5.30 -4.48 2.90
N THR A 175 4.21 -4.83 3.58
CA THR A 175 3.07 -3.93 3.73
C THR A 175 3.49 -2.61 4.36
N TRP A 176 4.31 -2.63 5.42
CA TRP A 176 4.82 -1.41 6.06
C TRP A 176 5.62 -0.52 5.10
N LEU A 177 6.63 -1.07 4.42
CA LEU A 177 7.57 -0.33 3.58
C LEU A 177 6.91 0.24 2.31
N VAL A 178 6.00 -0.53 1.69
CA VAL A 178 5.34 -0.10 0.44
C VAL A 178 4.15 0.82 0.68
N THR A 179 3.45 0.68 1.82
CA THR A 179 2.23 1.46 2.09
C THR A 179 2.45 2.65 3.00
N ARG A 180 3.28 2.52 4.05
CA ARG A 180 3.24 3.41 5.22
C ARG A 180 4.50 4.24 5.39
N SER A 181 5.67 3.61 5.46
CA SER A 181 6.92 4.31 5.76
C SER A 181 8.13 3.52 5.29
N ARG A 182 9.11 4.20 4.71
CA ARG A 182 10.43 3.67 4.36
C ARG A 182 11.37 3.50 5.56
N ARG A 183 10.88 3.77 6.78
CA ARG A 183 11.67 3.68 8.01
C ARG A 183 11.35 2.39 8.76
N CYS A 184 12.36 1.81 9.40
CA CYS A 184 12.22 0.66 10.26
C CYS A 184 11.16 0.91 11.37
N PRO A 185 10.17 0.01 11.57
CA PRO A 185 9.18 0.14 12.64
C PRO A 185 9.79 0.18 14.05
N MET A 186 10.97 -0.43 14.24
CA MET A 186 11.62 -0.57 15.55
C MET A 186 12.52 0.62 15.89
N CYS A 187 13.44 0.99 14.98
CA CYS A 187 14.47 2.00 15.27
C CYS A 187 14.31 3.30 14.48
N ASN A 188 13.29 3.41 13.62
CA ASN A 188 13.01 4.59 12.79
C ASN A 188 14.15 5.01 11.82
N GLN A 189 15.16 4.17 11.63
CA GLN A 189 16.20 4.35 10.61
C GLN A 189 15.60 4.16 9.21
N ASP A 190 16.04 4.98 8.25
CA ASP A 190 15.61 4.85 6.85
C ASP A 190 16.17 3.55 6.26
N VAL A 191 15.35 2.84 5.49
CA VAL A 191 15.78 1.71 4.68
C VAL A 191 16.46 2.27 3.44
N ASP A 192 17.68 2.74 3.65
CA ASP A 192 18.58 3.19 2.59
C ASP A 192 19.47 2.01 2.17
N LEU A 193 19.19 1.46 0.99
CA LEU A 193 19.96 0.36 0.43
C LEU A 193 21.32 0.78 -0.14
N SER A 194 21.65 2.07 -0.14
CA SER A 194 22.97 2.55 -0.54
C SER A 194 24.05 2.30 0.52
N ARG A 195 23.65 1.91 1.75
CA ARG A 195 24.57 1.55 2.84
C ARG A 195 24.46 0.06 3.14
N PRO A 196 25.44 -0.78 2.73
CA PRO A 196 25.56 -2.12 3.28
C PRO A 196 25.79 -2.00 4.79
N GLY A 197 25.08 -2.81 5.57
CA GLY A 197 24.93 -2.69 7.02
C GLY A 197 26.25 -2.47 7.76
N GLY A 198 26.21 -1.55 8.73
CA GLY A 198 27.33 -1.23 9.60
C GLY A 198 26.85 -0.56 10.88
N ASP A 199 27.07 -1.28 11.98
CA ASP A 199 27.20 -0.81 13.36
C ASP A 199 25.92 -0.43 14.13
N SER A 200 25.09 -1.44 14.38
CA SER A 200 24.15 -1.41 15.49
C SER A 200 24.93 -1.49 16.82
N HIS A 201 25.31 -0.34 17.38
CA HIS A 201 25.66 -0.26 18.80
C HIS A 201 24.44 -0.71 19.62
N HIS A 202 24.46 -1.96 20.06
CA HIS A 202 23.59 -2.48 21.10
C HIS A 202 23.88 -1.72 22.40
N SER A 203 23.04 -0.76 22.75
CA SER A 203 22.85 -0.31 24.14
C SER A 203 21.55 -0.91 24.69
N HIS A 204 21.49 -2.24 24.70
CA HIS A 204 20.65 -2.95 25.68
C HIS A 204 21.36 -2.87 27.03
N GLN A 205 21.14 -1.78 27.77
CA GLN A 205 21.49 -1.72 29.17
C GLN A 205 20.24 -2.03 30.01
N LEU A 206 20.04 -3.33 30.25
CA LEU A 206 19.23 -3.80 31.38
C LEU A 206 19.93 -3.33 32.67
N PRO A 207 19.22 -2.75 33.65
CA PRO A 207 19.80 -2.62 34.98
C PRO A 207 19.90 -4.02 35.62
N ARG A 208 21.12 -4.56 35.68
CA ARG A 208 21.50 -5.57 36.67
C ARG A 208 21.57 -4.89 38.03
N VAL A 209 20.67 -5.22 38.95
CA VAL A 209 20.99 -5.19 40.37
C VAL A 209 20.41 -6.44 41.01
N LEU A 210 21.24 -7.49 41.07
CA LEU A 210 21.19 -8.48 42.15
C LEU A 210 22.40 -8.17 43.03
N HIS A 211 22.15 -7.88 44.30
CA HIS A 211 23.09 -8.21 45.38
C HIS A 211 22.27 -8.57 46.62
N GLU A 212 22.27 -9.86 46.94
CA GLU A 212 21.92 -10.39 48.25
C GLU A 212 23.11 -10.25 49.22
N ALA A 213 22.72 -10.11 50.51
CA ALA A 213 23.42 -10.43 51.75
C ALA A 213 24.73 -9.69 52.12
N THR A 214 24.72 -8.97 53.26
CA THR A 214 25.30 -9.44 54.56
C THR A 214 25.24 -8.32 55.60
N GLN A 215 24.42 -8.50 56.64
CA GLN A 215 24.75 -8.45 58.09
C GLN A 215 23.46 -8.56 58.90
#